data_AF-A0AAP0JQZ3-F1
#
_entry.id   AF-A0AAP0JQZ3-F1
#
_cell.length_a   1.000
_cell.length_b   1.000
_cell.length_c   1.000
_cell.angle_alpha   90.00
_cell.angle_beta   90.00
_cell.angle_gamma   90.00
#
_symmetry.space_group_name_H-M   'P 1'
#
loop_
_entity.id
_entity.type
_entity.pdbx_description
1 polymer ?
#
loop_
_entity_poly.entity_id
_entity_poly.type
_entity_poly.pdbx_seq_one_letter_code
_entity_poly.pdbx_strand_id
1 'polypeptide(L)'
;MRGFLTPYRNVCYWLPDYRNGVRARNKEEVFNYAHSSLRNVIKRSFGVLKARFPILRKMTPNPFPVQRSIVCALMEIHNFIRKEAKADKLFRRYNNEEVDMSDSDDDDDDDDDEEEEDLDSLEDSMQVIEMSIVREQIADELYTHV
;
A
#
# COMPACT_ATOMS: atom_id res chain seq x y z
N MET A 1 5.25 -9.03 -14.33
CA MET A 1 3.86 -8.67 -13.91
C MET A 1 3.37 -7.50 -14.77
N ARG A 2 2.18 -7.56 -15.39
CA ARG A 2 1.67 -6.44 -16.22
C ARG A 2 1.21 -5.26 -15.35
N GLY A 3 1.74 -4.06 -15.58
CA GLY A 3 1.22 -2.82 -14.99
C GLY A 3 1.69 -2.47 -13.57
N PHE A 4 2.73 -3.13 -13.06
CA PHE A 4 3.28 -2.84 -11.73
C PHE A 4 4.29 -1.69 -11.77
N LEU A 5 4.10 -0.68 -10.91
CA LEU A 5 4.94 0.51 -10.88
C LEU A 5 5.90 0.42 -9.69
N THR A 6 7.15 0.06 -9.94
CA THR A 6 8.16 -0.11 -8.88
C THR A 6 8.77 1.22 -8.44
N PRO A 7 9.08 1.40 -7.14
CA PRO A 7 9.84 2.57 -6.67
C PRO A 7 11.24 2.62 -7.29
N TYR A 8 11.88 3.79 -7.26
CA TYR A 8 13.30 3.91 -7.61
C TYR A 8 14.14 3.14 -6.58
N ARG A 9 14.93 2.18 -7.06
CA ARG A 9 15.84 1.40 -6.22
C ARG A 9 16.94 2.30 -5.67
N ASN A 10 17.39 2.04 -4.44
CA ASN A 10 18.45 2.78 -3.76
C ASN A 10 18.17 4.28 -3.52
N VAL A 11 16.90 4.69 -3.59
CA VAL A 11 16.48 6.06 -3.27
C VAL A 11 15.63 6.03 -2.01
N CYS A 12 16.24 6.41 -0.89
CA CYS A 12 15.56 6.50 0.39
C CYS A 12 14.92 7.88 0.54
N TYR A 13 13.63 7.92 0.89
CA TYR A 13 13.01 9.12 1.42
C TYR A 13 13.07 9.05 2.95
N TRP A 14 13.46 10.15 3.60
CA TRP A 14 13.45 10.23 5.07
C TRP A 14 12.11 10.81 5.53
N LEU A 15 11.28 9.97 6.15
CA LEU A 15 9.95 10.33 6.64
C LEU A 15 9.94 11.56 7.58
N PRO A 16 10.89 11.71 8.51
CA PRO A 16 10.97 12.90 9.37
C PRO A 16 11.27 14.18 8.59
N ASP A 17 12.18 14.09 7.61
CA ASP A 17 12.60 15.24 6.79
C ASP A 17 11.42 15.76 5.95
N TYR A 18 10.65 14.86 5.37
CA TYR A 18 9.45 15.19 4.61
C TYR A 18 8.35 15.84 5.48
N ARG A 19 8.17 15.36 6.72
CA ARG A 19 7.22 15.93 7.69
C ARG A 19 7.64 17.31 8.20
N ASN A 20 8.95 17.55 8.31
CA ASN A 20 9.52 18.82 8.74
C ASN A 20 9.59 19.87 7.62
N GLY A 21 9.06 19.56 6.43
CA GLY A 21 9.07 20.47 5.28
C GLY A 21 10.46 20.63 4.66
N VAL A 22 11.38 19.70 4.89
CA VAL A 22 12.66 19.65 4.17
C VAL A 22 12.35 19.32 2.72
N ARG A 23 12.85 20.15 1.81
CA ARG A 23 12.63 19.97 0.37
C ARG A 23 13.28 18.67 -0.09
N ALA A 24 12.53 17.87 -0.85
CA ALA A 24 13.05 16.66 -1.49
C ALA A 24 14.26 17.01 -2.38
N ARG A 25 15.28 16.15 -2.39
CA ARG A 25 16.55 16.42 -3.08
C ARG A 25 16.45 16.19 -4.58
N ASN A 26 15.60 15.26 -5.00
CA ASN A 26 15.37 14.90 -6.38
C ASN A 26 13.92 14.41 -6.60
N LYS A 27 13.54 14.28 -7.87
CA LYS A 27 12.22 13.76 -8.27
C LYS A 27 11.97 12.32 -7.83
N GLU A 28 13.02 11.52 -7.71
CA GLU A 28 12.94 10.11 -7.32
C GLU A 28 12.52 9.96 -5.86
N GLU A 29 13.03 10.82 -4.96
CA GLU A 29 12.61 10.89 -3.55
C GLU A 29 11.14 11.31 -3.43
N VAL A 30 10.71 12.30 -4.23
CA VAL A 30 9.30 12.73 -4.27
C VAL A 30 8.39 11.59 -4.71
N PHE A 31 8.79 10.90 -5.78
CA PHE A 31 8.04 9.75 -6.29
C PHE A 31 7.97 8.63 -5.25
N ASN A 32 9.11 8.23 -4.66
CA ASN A 32 9.15 7.16 -3.66
C ASN A 32 8.32 7.50 -2.42
N TYR A 33 8.36 8.76 -1.96
CA TYR A 33 7.49 9.22 -0.87
C TYR A 33 6.01 9.11 -1.24
N ALA A 34 5.60 9.61 -2.41
CA ALA A 34 4.22 9.53 -2.87
C ALA A 34 3.74 8.07 -3.04
N HIS A 35 4.59 7.24 -3.64
CA HIS A 35 4.36 5.81 -3.82
C HIS A 35 4.17 5.10 -2.47
N SER A 36 5.07 5.33 -1.52
CA SER A 36 4.95 4.75 -0.17
C SER A 36 3.77 5.31 0.62
N SER A 37 3.45 6.60 0.49
CA SER A 37 2.28 7.21 1.13
C SER A 37 0.98 6.57 0.63
N LEU A 38 0.86 6.34 -0.69
CA LEU A 38 -0.28 5.63 -1.27
C LEU A 38 -0.33 4.17 -0.81
N ARG A 39 0.80 3.44 -0.80
CA ARG A 39 0.89 2.08 -0.23
C ARG A 39 0.42 2.07 1.22
N ASN A 40 0.80 3.07 2.02
CA ASN A 40 0.39 3.20 3.41
C ASN A 40 -1.12 3.39 3.55
N VAL A 41 -1.76 4.23 2.72
CA VAL A 41 -3.23 4.38 2.72
C VAL A 41 -3.92 3.04 2.45
N ILE A 42 -3.41 2.24 1.51
CA ILE A 42 -3.93 0.90 1.19
C ILE A 42 -3.75 -0.04 2.39
N LYS A 43 -2.53 -0.14 2.94
CA LYS A 43 -2.21 -0.97 4.12
C LYS A 43 -3.13 -0.63 5.30
N ARG A 44 -3.30 0.65 5.63
CA ARG A 44 -4.18 1.10 6.73
C ARG A 44 -5.64 0.76 6.48
N SER A 45 -6.12 0.84 5.24
CA SER A 45 -7.49 0.49 4.88
C SER A 45 -7.78 -0.99 5.16
N PHE A 46 -6.85 -1.88 4.77
CA PHE A 46 -6.94 -3.30 5.11
C PHE A 46 -6.76 -3.57 6.62
N GLY A 47 -5.93 -2.79 7.31
CA GLY A 47 -5.79 -2.85 8.76
C GLY A 47 -7.12 -2.59 9.48
N VAL A 48 -7.86 -1.54 9.09
CA VAL A 48 -9.20 -1.27 9.64
C VAL A 48 -10.15 -2.43 9.35
N LEU A 49 -10.11 -2.97 8.14
CA LEU A 49 -10.96 -4.09 7.74
C LEU A 49 -10.70 -5.33 8.61
N LYS A 50 -9.45 -5.73 8.78
CA LYS A 50 -9.04 -6.86 9.63
C LYS A 50 -9.36 -6.61 11.12
N ALA A 51 -9.13 -5.41 11.63
CA ALA A 51 -9.43 -5.06 13.01
C ALA A 51 -10.94 -5.07 13.30
N ARG A 52 -11.77 -4.68 12.32
CA ARG A 52 -13.23 -4.71 12.47
C ARG A 52 -13.80 -6.11 12.33
N PHE A 53 -13.24 -6.92 11.44
CA PHE A 53 -13.74 -8.25 11.11
C PHE A 53 -12.66 -9.30 11.39
N PRO A 54 -12.54 -9.79 12.64
CA PRO A 54 -11.52 -10.77 13.03
C PRO A 54 -11.55 -12.07 12.23
N ILE A 55 -12.68 -12.42 11.59
CA ILE A 55 -12.80 -13.56 10.68
C ILE A 55 -11.83 -13.48 9.49
N LEU A 56 -11.37 -12.27 9.12
CA LEU A 56 -10.38 -12.05 8.07
C LEU A 56 -8.93 -12.27 8.56
N ARG A 57 -8.69 -12.34 9.88
CA ARG A 57 -7.37 -12.70 10.43
C ARG A 57 -7.11 -14.19 10.29
N LYS A 58 -8.10 -15.01 10.64
CA LYS A 58 -8.05 -16.47 10.50
C LYS A 58 -9.29 -16.95 9.78
N MET A 59 -9.14 -17.23 8.48
CA MET A 59 -10.27 -17.63 7.67
C MET A 59 -10.82 -18.98 8.16
N THR A 60 -12.14 -19.05 8.27
CA THR A 60 -12.82 -20.30 8.63
C THR A 60 -12.62 -21.35 7.54
N PRO A 61 -12.52 -22.66 7.87
CA PRO A 61 -12.31 -23.73 6.92
C PRO A 61 -13.59 -24.02 6.11
N ASN A 62 -13.99 -23.04 5.30
CA ASN A 62 -15.09 -23.10 4.37
C ASN A 62 -14.56 -23.33 2.95
N PRO A 63 -15.37 -23.86 2.02
CA PRO A 63 -15.00 -23.92 0.62
C PRO A 63 -14.63 -22.54 0.06
N PHE A 64 -13.66 -22.47 -0.84
CA PHE A 64 -13.17 -21.21 -1.43
C PHE A 64 -14.28 -20.27 -1.96
N PRO A 65 -15.35 -20.75 -2.64
CA PRO A 65 -16.43 -19.87 -3.07
C PRO A 65 -17.12 -19.13 -1.91
N VAL A 66 -17.27 -19.80 -0.76
CA VAL A 66 -17.86 -19.21 0.45
C VAL A 66 -16.89 -18.20 1.05
N GLN A 67 -15.59 -18.53 1.08
CA GLN A 67 -14.57 -17.60 1.57
C GLN A 67 -14.57 -16.28 0.77
N ARG A 68 -14.60 -16.38 -0.55
CA ARG A 68 -14.71 -15.21 -1.44
C ARG A 68 -15.96 -14.39 -1.16
N SER A 69 -17.12 -15.03 -1.02
CA SER A 69 -18.38 -14.34 -0.72
C SER A 69 -18.34 -13.62 0.62
N ILE A 70 -17.70 -14.21 1.64
CA ILE A 70 -17.48 -13.56 2.94
C ILE A 70 -16.64 -12.28 2.74
N VAL A 71 -15.52 -12.36 2.02
CA VAL A 71 -14.67 -11.18 1.76
C VAL A 71 -15.45 -10.08 1.06
N CYS A 72 -16.19 -10.39 -0.01
CA CYS A 72 -17.01 -9.41 -0.71
C CYS A 72 -18.07 -8.76 0.19
N ALA A 73 -18.81 -9.55 0.98
CA ALA A 73 -19.83 -9.03 1.89
C ALA A 73 -19.23 -8.10 2.96
N LEU A 74 -18.06 -8.45 3.51
CA LEU A 74 -17.37 -7.61 4.49
C LEU A 74 -16.84 -6.32 3.88
N MET A 75 -16.37 -6.35 2.63
CA MET A 75 -15.95 -5.15 1.89
C MET A 75 -17.13 -4.20 1.64
N GLU A 76 -18.30 -4.74 1.26
CA GLU A 76 -19.51 -3.94 1.09
C GLU A 76 -19.94 -3.27 2.40
N ILE A 77 -19.98 -4.03 3.50
CA ILE A 77 -20.31 -3.50 4.83
C ILE A 77 -19.27 -2.45 5.25
N HIS A 78 -17.98 -2.69 5.01
CA HIS A 78 -16.92 -1.73 5.32
C HIS A 78 -17.13 -0.39 4.58
N ASN A 79 -17.42 -0.46 3.28
CA ASN A 79 -17.68 0.71 2.45
C ASN A 79 -18.95 1.46 2.90
N PHE A 80 -20.01 0.73 3.27
CA PHE A 80 -21.22 1.31 3.83
C PHE A 80 -20.92 2.07 5.14
N ILE A 81 -20.19 1.45 6.08
CA ILE A 81 -19.81 2.10 7.34
C ILE A 81 -18.93 3.32 7.07
N ARG A 82 -17.97 3.25 6.14
CA ARG A 82 -17.11 4.39 5.78
C ARG A 82 -17.94 5.59 5.30
N LYS A 83 -19.03 5.33 4.57
CA LYS A 83 -19.91 6.36 4.03
C LYS A 83 -20.81 6.98 5.11
N GLU A 84 -21.42 6.16 5.95
CA GLU A 84 -22.46 6.60 6.90
C GLU A 84 -21.90 7.00 8.27
N ALA A 85 -20.89 6.28 8.78
CA ALA A 85 -20.34 6.47 10.13
C ALA A 85 -19.12 7.40 10.14
N LYS A 86 -19.33 8.71 9.91
CA LYS A 86 -18.27 9.73 9.87
C LYS A 86 -17.42 9.84 11.16
N ALA A 87 -17.95 9.37 12.28
CA ALA A 87 -17.31 9.42 13.59
C ALA A 87 -16.74 8.07 14.07
N ASP A 88 -16.58 7.11 13.16
CA ASP A 88 -16.11 5.77 13.50
C ASP A 88 -14.69 5.78 14.12
N LYS A 89 -14.56 5.10 15.25
CA LYS A 89 -13.33 5.09 16.05
C LYS A 89 -12.18 4.36 15.37
N LEU A 90 -12.45 3.27 14.64
CA LEU A 90 -11.41 2.53 13.93
C LEU A 90 -10.89 3.36 12.76
N PHE A 91 -11.76 4.00 11.99
CA PHE A 91 -11.30 4.88 10.91
C PHE A 91 -10.47 6.05 11.44
N ARG A 92 -10.82 6.64 12.59
CA ARG A 92 -9.99 7.68 13.22
C ARG A 92 -8.64 7.16 13.69
N ARG A 93 -8.60 6.00 14.37
CA ARG A 93 -7.37 5.38 14.87
C ARG A 93 -6.38 5.11 13.73
N TYR A 94 -6.85 4.47 12.66
CA TYR A 94 -6.01 4.08 11.51
C TYR A 94 -5.75 5.21 10.49
N ASN A 95 -6.39 6.38 10.64
CA ASN A 95 -6.05 7.54 9.82
C ASN A 95 -4.81 8.29 10.35
N ASN A 96 -4.41 8.03 11.60
CA ASN A 96 -3.26 8.67 12.20
C ASN A 96 -1.98 7.96 11.75
N GLU A 97 -1.13 8.65 11.00
CA GLU A 97 0.10 8.09 10.39
C GLU A 97 1.20 7.74 11.41
N GLU A 98 0.96 8.02 12.69
CA GLU A 98 1.87 7.72 13.81
C GLU A 98 1.51 6.41 14.51
N VAL A 99 0.37 5.81 14.19
CA VAL A 99 -0.01 4.52 14.77
C VAL A 99 0.78 3.46 14.04
N ASP A 100 1.82 2.96 14.73
CA ASP A 100 2.51 1.74 14.37
C ASP A 100 1.45 0.64 14.13
N MET A 101 1.52 0.06 12.94
CA MET A 101 0.62 -1.00 12.49
C MET A 101 1.09 -2.36 13.01
N SER A 102 2.02 -2.40 13.97
CA SER A 102 2.23 -3.53 14.88
C SER A 102 0.99 -3.71 15.78
N ASP A 103 -0.15 -4.05 15.18
CA ASP A 103 -1.14 -4.82 15.91
C ASP A 103 -0.39 -6.09 16.34
N SER A 104 -0.06 -6.19 17.63
CA SER A 104 0.70 -7.29 18.21
C SER A 104 0.05 -8.62 17.83
N ASP A 105 0.60 -9.30 16.83
CA ASP A 105 0.27 -10.67 16.44
C ASP A 105 1.58 -11.26 15.89
N ASP A 106 2.25 -12.07 16.72
CA ASP A 106 3.28 -13.02 16.34
C ASP A 106 2.75 -13.92 15.21
N ASP A 107 3.02 -13.54 13.96
CA ASP A 107 3.17 -14.44 12.82
C ASP A 107 4.17 -13.72 11.91
N ASP A 108 5.44 -14.13 12.04
CA ASP A 108 6.54 -13.80 11.13
C ASP A 108 6.11 -14.05 9.67
N ASP A 109 5.71 -12.99 8.98
CA ASP A 109 5.72 -12.87 7.52
C ASP A 109 6.29 -11.47 7.18
N ASP A 110 7.38 -11.10 7.86
CA ASP A 110 8.21 -9.95 7.50
C ASP A 110 9.26 -10.36 6.45
N ASP A 111 8.86 -11.18 5.47
CA ASP A 111 9.54 -11.34 4.18
C ASP A 111 9.02 -10.25 3.21
N ASP A 112 9.09 -8.96 3.60
CA ASP A 112 9.03 -7.82 2.65
C ASP A 112 10.42 -7.64 1.96
N ASP A 113 11.37 -8.56 2.17
CA ASP A 113 12.45 -8.86 1.23
C ASP A 113 11.89 -9.76 0.11
N GLU A 114 10.99 -9.20 -0.72
CA GLU A 114 10.81 -9.72 -2.08
C GLU A 114 12.16 -9.54 -2.80
N GLU A 115 13.08 -10.51 -2.67
CA GLU A 115 14.05 -10.79 -3.71
C GLU A 115 13.22 -11.16 -4.95
N GLU A 116 12.82 -10.13 -5.69
CA GLU A 116 12.20 -10.22 -7.00
C GLU A 116 13.17 -10.99 -7.91
N GLU A 117 12.99 -12.31 -8.02
CA GLU A 117 13.72 -13.13 -8.97
C GLU A 117 13.52 -12.54 -10.38
N ASP A 118 14.63 -12.15 -11.03
CA ASP A 118 14.65 -11.70 -12.42
C ASP A 118 14.11 -12.80 -13.33
N LEU A 119 12.78 -12.84 -13.54
CA LEU A 119 12.10 -13.73 -14.47
C LEU A 119 12.25 -13.19 -15.89
N ASP A 120 13.41 -13.46 -16.48
CA ASP A 120 13.82 -13.03 -17.82
C ASP A 120 12.94 -13.66 -18.93
N SER A 121 11.82 -13.00 -19.24
CA SER A 121 11.08 -13.20 -20.48
C SER A 121 11.06 -11.89 -21.29
N LEU A 122 11.32 -11.99 -22.60
CA LEU A 122 11.36 -10.86 -23.53
C LEU A 122 10.05 -10.04 -23.59
N GLU A 123 8.93 -10.61 -23.16
CA GLU A 123 7.64 -9.92 -23.08
C GLU A 123 7.49 -9.14 -21.77
N ASP A 124 8.20 -9.53 -20.72
CA ASP A 124 8.27 -8.83 -19.43
C ASP A 124 9.25 -7.64 -19.52
N SER A 125 10.32 -7.74 -20.31
CA SER A 125 11.28 -6.63 -20.49
C SER A 125 10.66 -5.40 -21.16
N MET A 126 9.80 -5.56 -22.17
CA MET A 126 9.09 -4.41 -22.78
C MET A 126 8.11 -3.74 -21.82
N GLN A 127 7.49 -4.52 -20.93
CA GLN A 127 6.58 -3.97 -19.91
C GLN A 127 7.33 -3.28 -18.79
N VAL A 128 8.48 -3.81 -18.37
CA VAL A 128 9.38 -3.14 -17.42
C VAL A 128 9.83 -1.80 -18.00
N ILE A 129 10.17 -1.75 -19.29
CA ILE A 129 10.49 -0.50 -20.00
C ILE A 129 9.29 0.45 -19.98
N GLU A 130 8.08 -0.02 -20.34
CA GLU A 130 6.88 0.80 -20.34
C GLU A 130 6.57 1.39 -18.95
N MET A 131 6.60 0.56 -17.90
CA MET A 131 6.37 1.01 -16.53
C MET A 131 7.49 1.94 -16.03
N SER A 132 8.73 1.78 -16.52
CA SER A 132 9.81 2.72 -16.22
C SER A 132 9.56 4.11 -16.84
N ILE A 133 8.99 4.17 -18.04
CA ILE A 133 8.61 5.43 -18.71
C ILE A 133 7.46 6.10 -17.96
N VAL A 134 6.42 5.34 -17.60
CA VAL A 134 5.29 5.85 -16.82
C VAL A 134 5.76 6.39 -15.47
N ARG A 135 6.63 5.66 -14.77
CA ARG A 135 7.23 6.12 -13.52
C ARG A 135 7.92 7.46 -13.69
N GLU A 136 8.70 7.59 -14.75
CA GLU A 136 9.49 8.78 -14.97
C GLU A 136 8.63 10.01 -15.30
N GLN A 137 7.56 9.81 -16.07
CA GLN A 137 6.56 10.85 -16.32
C GLN A 137 5.87 11.32 -15.03
N ILE A 138 5.45 10.38 -14.16
CA ILE A 138 4.83 10.71 -12.87
C ILE A 138 5.83 11.44 -11.96
N ALA A 139 7.09 10.98 -11.92
CA ALA A 139 8.13 11.61 -11.11
C ALA A 139 8.40 13.05 -11.54
N ASP A 140 8.48 13.31 -12.86
CA ASP A 140 8.65 14.65 -13.40
C ASP A 140 7.44 15.55 -13.08
N GLU A 141 6.22 15.04 -13.24
CA GLU A 141 4.99 15.78 -12.94
C GLU A 141 4.90 16.15 -11.46
N LEU A 142 5.14 15.19 -10.55
CA LEU A 142 5.14 15.42 -9.11
C LEU A 142 6.19 16.46 -8.70
N TYR A 143 7.37 16.42 -9.32
CA TYR A 143 8.46 17.34 -8.99
C TYR A 143 8.18 18.79 -9.40
N THR A 144 7.33 19.02 -10.40
CA THR A 144 6.92 20.39 -10.80
C THR A 144 6.15 21.13 -9.70
N HIS A 145 5.61 20.40 -8.72
CA HIS A 145 4.79 20.92 -7.64
C HIS A 145 5.51 21.01 -6.27
N VAL A 146 6.83 20.79 -6.23
CA VAL A 146 7.69 20.79 -5.00
C VAL A 146 8.61 22.01 -4.92
#